data_AF-A0A1M3NIW5-F1
#
_entry.id   AF-A0A1M3NIW5-F1
#
_cell.length_a   1.000
_cell.length_b   1.000
_cell.length_c   1.000
_cell.angle_alpha   90.00
_cell.angle_beta   90.00
_cell.angle_gamma   90.00
#
_symmetry.space_group_name_H-M   'P 1'
#
loop_
_entity.id
_entity.type
_entity.pdbx_description
1 polymer ?
#
loop_
_entity_poly.entity_id
_entity_poly.type
_entity_poly.pdbx_seq_one_letter_code
_entity_poly.pdbx_strand_id
1 'polypeptide(L)'
;MSNDESHHEARWPPRGGALDRLARWLEGGGDGVETDRLLDLSTVLAAPALDAIHPEVTRFYLDPGRYRMRAGVHASRFSGALLDLLALVSRQGRLPDRDRGDEGGDGFEGYPVRQVLYRDARGRTHWDRYILIDRTWQRFFIARLEGQSSHVVETFVVYGIPFALTFRASVEDDDLVLSLVPKWSSPMSWFARVVYRTGISEHGVHTRGDFRVPIVGFRVRTEFRASRTEP
;
A
#
# COMPACT_ATOMS: atom_id res chain seq x y z
N MET A 1 16.22 -45.49 -6.97
CA MET A 1 16.53 -44.37 -7.88
C MET A 1 15.98 -43.12 -7.22
N SER A 2 16.86 -42.26 -6.70
CA SER A 2 16.51 -41.01 -6.02
C SER A 2 16.30 -39.91 -7.07
N ASN A 3 15.11 -39.32 -7.10
CA ASN A 3 14.89 -38.06 -7.80
C ASN A 3 15.19 -36.93 -6.83
N ASP A 4 16.38 -36.36 -7.02
CA ASP A 4 16.83 -35.13 -6.39
C ASP A 4 16.18 -33.97 -7.18
N GLU A 5 14.98 -33.55 -6.78
CA GLU A 5 14.35 -32.34 -7.30
C GLU A 5 14.97 -31.12 -6.60
N SER A 6 16.11 -30.70 -7.12
CA SER A 6 16.71 -29.41 -6.82
C SER A 6 15.74 -28.29 -7.24
N HIS A 7 15.08 -27.70 -6.24
CA HIS A 7 14.32 -26.45 -6.37
C HIS A 7 15.26 -25.33 -6.84
N HIS A 8 15.29 -25.09 -8.16
CA HIS A 8 15.94 -23.91 -8.71
C HIS A 8 15.13 -22.66 -8.34
N GLU A 9 15.68 -21.87 -7.42
CA GLU A 9 15.28 -20.51 -7.12
C GLU A 9 15.10 -19.70 -8.41
N ALA A 10 14.03 -18.90 -8.44
CA ALA A 10 13.59 -18.14 -9.60
C ALA A 10 14.69 -17.21 -10.13
N ARG A 11 15.27 -17.57 -11.27
CA ARG A 11 16.08 -16.66 -12.08
C ARG A 11 15.17 -15.70 -12.86
N TRP A 12 15.35 -14.41 -12.57
CA TRP A 12 14.69 -13.25 -13.17
C TRP A 12 14.82 -13.18 -14.71
N PRO A 13 13.79 -12.72 -15.45
CA PRO A 13 13.94 -12.34 -16.85
C PRO A 13 14.19 -10.82 -17.02
N PRO A 14 15.05 -10.40 -17.98
CA PRO A 14 15.32 -8.98 -18.27
C PRO A 14 14.49 -8.44 -19.47
N ARG A 15 13.76 -7.33 -19.28
CA ARG A 15 13.16 -6.42 -20.30
C ARG A 15 12.86 -5.09 -19.57
N GLY A 16 13.38 -3.88 -19.86
CA GLY A 16 13.75 -3.12 -21.07
C GLY A 16 12.51 -2.34 -21.58
N GLY A 17 12.32 -1.01 -21.60
CA GLY A 17 13.19 0.15 -21.46
C GLY A 17 12.41 1.48 -21.60
N ALA A 18 11.15 1.51 -22.10
CA ALA A 18 10.30 2.71 -22.20
C ALA A 18 9.19 2.74 -21.14
N LEU A 19 8.72 1.58 -20.65
CA LEU A 19 8.04 1.44 -19.35
C LEU A 19 9.03 1.54 -18.19
N ASP A 20 10.31 1.21 -18.40
CA ASP A 20 11.41 1.39 -17.44
C ASP A 20 12.01 2.79 -17.44
N ARG A 21 11.73 3.57 -18.48
CA ARG A 21 12.13 4.96 -18.60
C ARG A 21 11.01 5.88 -18.28
N LEU A 22 9.79 5.53 -18.65
CA LEU A 22 8.64 5.93 -17.88
C LEU A 22 8.84 5.35 -16.41
N ALA A 23 9.70 4.37 -16.16
CA ALA A 23 10.28 4.10 -14.84
C ALA A 23 11.64 4.78 -14.51
N ARG A 24 12.08 5.86 -15.18
CA ARG A 24 13.24 6.74 -14.86
C ARG A 24 12.85 8.21 -14.58
N TRP A 25 11.56 8.51 -14.48
CA TRP A 25 10.93 9.74 -13.92
C TRP A 25 9.47 9.49 -13.74
N LEU A 26 8.72 9.01 -14.70
CA LEU A 26 8.88 8.53 -16.08
C LEU A 26 9.76 9.30 -17.19
N GLU A 27 11.10 9.24 -17.09
CA GLU A 27 12.31 9.90 -17.67
C GLU A 27 12.60 11.43 -17.51
N GLY A 28 13.22 11.83 -16.40
CA GLY A 28 13.30 13.25 -16.01
C GLY A 28 14.12 13.44 -14.74
N GLY A 29 15.22 12.69 -14.66
CA GLY A 29 16.37 13.06 -13.85
C GLY A 29 16.10 13.15 -12.35
N GLY A 30 15.54 12.09 -11.78
CA GLY A 30 15.74 11.85 -10.36
C GLY A 30 16.44 10.52 -10.20
N ASP A 31 17.74 10.54 -9.93
CA ASP A 31 18.47 9.40 -9.40
C ASP A 31 17.84 9.01 -8.07
N GLY A 32 16.78 8.21 -8.16
CA GLY A 32 16.05 7.75 -7.00
C GLY A 32 16.97 6.82 -6.23
N VAL A 33 17.27 7.15 -4.98
CA VAL A 33 18.12 6.29 -4.15
C VAL A 33 17.19 5.34 -3.40
N GLU A 34 17.51 4.04 -3.47
CA GLU A 34 16.81 3.03 -2.68
C GLU A 34 16.80 3.44 -1.20
N THR A 35 15.66 3.26 -0.55
CA THR A 35 15.52 3.54 0.88
C THR A 35 14.74 2.43 1.56
N ASP A 36 15.11 2.16 2.79
CA ASP A 36 14.35 1.29 3.69
C ASP A 36 13.24 2.05 4.41
N ARG A 37 13.21 3.40 4.40
CA ARG A 37 12.29 4.20 5.23
C ARG A 37 11.05 4.67 4.49
N LEU A 38 9.88 4.33 5.02
CA LEU A 38 8.60 4.83 4.51
C LEU A 38 8.36 6.27 4.96
N LEU A 39 8.28 6.47 6.28
CA LEU A 39 7.90 7.73 6.90
C LEU A 39 8.40 7.76 8.35
N ASP A 40 8.95 8.89 8.77
CA ASP A 40 9.26 9.13 10.18
C ASP A 40 8.03 9.70 10.90
N LEU A 41 7.40 8.90 11.76
CA LEU A 41 6.18 9.29 12.46
C LEU A 41 6.40 10.45 13.43
N SER A 42 7.63 10.72 13.88
CA SER A 42 7.91 11.89 14.73
C SER A 42 7.75 13.22 14.00
N THR A 43 7.70 13.21 12.66
CA THR A 43 7.44 14.41 11.86
C THR A 43 5.94 14.71 11.74
N VAL A 44 5.09 13.74 12.11
CA VAL A 44 3.64 13.78 11.93
C VAL A 44 2.92 13.84 13.27
N LEU A 45 3.35 13.03 14.24
CA LEU A 45 2.76 12.95 15.57
C LEU A 45 3.57 13.76 16.59
N ALA A 46 2.87 14.40 17.54
CA ALA A 46 3.51 14.98 18.71
C ALA A 46 4.04 13.89 19.63
N ALA A 47 5.11 14.17 20.39
CA ALA A 47 5.78 13.18 21.25
C ALA A 47 4.82 12.38 22.15
N PRO A 48 3.85 12.98 22.88
CA PRO A 48 2.92 12.20 23.70
C PRO A 48 2.06 11.20 22.91
N ALA A 49 1.71 11.53 21.65
CA ALA A 49 0.98 10.61 20.79
C ALA A 49 1.90 9.52 20.20
N LEU A 50 3.16 9.87 19.91
CA LEU A 50 4.16 8.90 19.46
C LEU A 50 4.53 7.90 20.56
N ASP A 51 4.53 8.34 21.82
CA ASP A 51 4.79 7.48 22.98
C ASP A 51 3.61 6.55 23.30
N ALA A 52 2.39 6.91 22.86
CA ALA A 52 1.18 6.12 23.07
C ALA A 52 0.98 5.02 22.02
N ILE A 53 1.67 5.06 20.87
CA ILE A 53 1.55 4.02 19.86
C ILE A 53 2.53 2.87 20.11
N HIS A 54 2.12 1.65 19.80
CA HIS A 54 2.98 0.49 19.94
C HIS A 54 4.29 0.62 19.12
N PRO A 55 5.49 0.39 19.70
CA PRO A 55 6.77 0.63 19.05
C PRO A 55 7.00 -0.13 17.73
N GLU A 56 6.41 -1.32 17.59
CA GLU A 56 6.46 -2.08 16.33
C GLU A 56 5.77 -1.36 15.17
N VAL A 57 4.73 -0.56 15.42
CA VAL A 57 4.10 0.24 14.36
C VAL A 57 5.08 1.33 13.90
N THR A 58 5.71 2.03 14.83
CA THR A 58 6.75 3.02 14.51
C THR A 58 7.91 2.40 13.73
N ARG A 59 8.36 1.20 14.12
CA ARG A 59 9.40 0.45 13.39
C ARG A 59 8.95 0.04 11.99
N PHE A 60 7.70 -0.38 11.82
CA PHE A 60 7.17 -0.70 10.49
C PHE A 60 7.15 0.51 9.55
N TYR A 61 6.84 1.72 10.04
CA TYR A 61 6.92 2.92 9.20
C TYR A 61 8.38 3.38 8.94
N LEU A 62 9.28 3.14 9.88
CA LEU A 62 10.70 3.48 9.70
C LEU A 62 11.47 2.47 8.84
N ASP A 63 11.08 1.21 8.83
CA ASP A 63 11.75 0.13 8.09
C ASP A 63 10.75 -0.99 7.69
N PRO A 64 9.81 -0.70 6.77
CA PRO A 64 8.89 -1.72 6.23
C PRO A 64 9.58 -2.86 5.50
N GLY A 65 10.85 -2.71 5.09
CA GLY A 65 11.61 -3.73 4.35
C GLY A 65 11.86 -5.02 5.15
N ARG A 66 11.80 -4.94 6.49
CA ARG A 66 11.93 -6.08 7.41
C ARG A 66 10.69 -6.97 7.52
N TYR A 67 9.59 -6.56 6.91
CA TYR A 67 8.30 -7.23 7.09
C TYR A 67 7.86 -7.92 5.81
N ARG A 68 7.45 -9.19 5.95
CA ARG A 68 6.71 -9.89 4.90
C ARG A 68 5.28 -9.40 4.93
N MET A 69 4.83 -8.83 3.82
CA MET A 69 3.48 -8.27 3.72
C MET A 69 2.52 -9.20 2.98
N ARG A 70 1.30 -9.24 3.49
CA ARG A 70 0.13 -9.77 2.80
C ARG A 70 -0.93 -8.67 2.76
N ALA A 71 -1.64 -8.58 1.64
CA ALA A 71 -2.68 -7.59 1.43
C ALA A 71 -3.99 -8.27 1.05
N GLY A 72 -5.09 -7.68 1.49
CA GLY A 72 -6.42 -8.08 1.11
C GLY A 72 -7.39 -6.92 0.92
N VAL A 73 -8.41 -7.14 0.09
CA VAL A 73 -9.40 -6.13 -0.28
C VAL A 73 -10.79 -6.76 -0.28
N HIS A 74 -11.71 -6.26 0.53
CA HIS A 74 -13.12 -6.67 0.49
C HIS A 74 -13.97 -5.57 -0.14
N ALA A 75 -14.60 -5.88 -1.28
CA ALA A 75 -15.48 -5.00 -2.02
C ALA A 75 -16.82 -5.69 -2.29
N SER A 76 -17.92 -4.92 -2.38
CA SER A 76 -19.17 -5.44 -2.93
C SER A 76 -19.01 -5.74 -4.42
N ARG A 77 -19.84 -6.60 -5.03
CA ARG A 77 -19.77 -6.91 -6.48
C ARG A 77 -19.69 -5.67 -7.38
N PHE A 78 -20.53 -4.67 -7.11
CA PHE A 78 -20.49 -3.39 -7.84
C PHE A 78 -19.15 -2.66 -7.64
N SER A 79 -18.67 -2.59 -6.40
CA SER A 79 -17.40 -1.94 -6.09
C SER A 79 -16.22 -2.70 -6.70
N GLY A 80 -16.26 -4.03 -6.76
CA GLY A 80 -15.29 -4.90 -7.43
C GLY A 80 -15.23 -4.64 -8.92
N ALA A 81 -16.38 -4.59 -9.61
CA ALA A 81 -16.42 -4.27 -11.04
C ALA A 81 -15.86 -2.87 -11.35
N LEU A 82 -16.17 -1.86 -10.51
CA LEU A 82 -15.60 -0.52 -10.68
C LEU A 82 -14.09 -0.51 -10.42
N LEU A 83 -13.65 -1.26 -9.42
CA LEU A 83 -12.24 -1.43 -9.08
C LEU A 83 -11.45 -2.11 -10.20
N ASP A 84 -11.98 -3.17 -10.81
CA ASP A 84 -11.36 -3.83 -11.96
C ASP A 84 -11.31 -2.93 -13.19
N LEU A 85 -12.38 -2.16 -13.41
CA LEU A 85 -12.38 -1.13 -14.44
C LEU A 85 -11.24 -0.14 -14.16
N LEU A 86 -11.20 0.46 -12.97
CA LEU A 86 -10.16 1.40 -12.55
C LEU A 86 -8.76 0.81 -12.70
N ALA A 87 -8.54 -0.44 -12.31
CA ALA A 87 -7.28 -1.14 -12.45
C ALA A 87 -6.90 -1.31 -13.93
N LEU A 88 -7.81 -1.82 -14.76
CA LEU A 88 -7.62 -2.00 -16.20
C LEU A 88 -7.25 -0.68 -16.87
N VAL A 89 -8.02 0.37 -16.60
CA VAL A 89 -7.78 1.66 -17.24
C VAL A 89 -6.46 2.26 -16.69
N SER A 90 -6.20 2.20 -15.39
CA SER A 90 -4.98 2.79 -14.77
C SER A 90 -3.69 1.99 -15.01
N ARG A 91 -3.77 0.88 -15.76
CA ARG A 91 -2.69 -0.10 -15.96
C ARG A 91 -2.16 -0.67 -14.64
N GLN A 92 -3.00 -0.71 -13.62
CA GLN A 92 -2.75 -1.46 -12.40
C GLN A 92 -3.20 -2.91 -12.62
N GLY A 93 -2.58 -3.84 -11.90
CA GLY A 93 -2.90 -5.26 -11.95
C GLY A 93 -4.37 -5.50 -11.60
N ARG A 94 -4.94 -6.58 -12.14
CA ARG A 94 -6.32 -6.97 -11.81
C ARG A 94 -6.47 -7.16 -10.31
N LEU A 95 -7.63 -6.79 -9.78
CA LEU A 95 -7.92 -7.04 -8.39
C LEU A 95 -8.42 -8.49 -8.30
N PRO A 96 -7.83 -9.34 -7.45
CA PRO A 96 -8.30 -10.72 -7.33
C PRO A 96 -9.76 -10.67 -6.84
N ASP A 97 -10.69 -11.37 -7.48
CA ASP A 97 -12.10 -11.37 -7.08
C ASP A 97 -12.39 -12.56 -6.13
N ARG A 98 -13.34 -12.38 -5.20
CA ARG A 98 -13.77 -13.37 -4.17
C ARG A 98 -14.76 -14.40 -4.71
N ASP A 99 -15.38 -14.15 -5.86
CA ASP A 99 -16.49 -14.97 -6.35
C ASP A 99 -16.02 -16.26 -7.07
N ARG A 100 -15.39 -17.18 -6.32
CA ARG A 100 -15.46 -18.64 -6.57
C ARG A 100 -15.58 -19.34 -5.22
N GLY A 101 -16.78 -19.85 -4.96
CA GLY A 101 -17.21 -20.36 -3.67
C GLY A 101 -16.30 -21.45 -3.11
N ASP A 102 -16.07 -21.35 -1.81
CA ASP A 102 -16.29 -22.44 -0.87
C ASP A 102 -16.58 -21.82 0.50
N GLU A 103 -17.53 -22.42 1.21
CA GLU A 103 -17.90 -22.06 2.57
C GLU A 103 -16.68 -22.23 3.49
N GLY A 104 -16.23 -21.14 4.12
CA GLY A 104 -15.32 -21.20 5.27
C GLY A 104 -13.83 -20.87 5.04
N GLY A 105 -13.44 -20.27 3.93
CA GLY A 105 -12.06 -19.80 3.72
C GLY A 105 -11.80 -18.39 4.26
N ASP A 106 -10.77 -18.23 5.10
CA ASP A 106 -10.22 -16.91 5.48
C ASP A 106 -10.00 -16.05 4.25
N GLY A 107 -10.26 -14.75 4.37
CA GLY A 107 -10.38 -13.81 3.25
C GLY A 107 -9.09 -13.61 2.43
N PHE A 108 -8.97 -12.44 1.82
CA PHE A 108 -7.91 -12.06 0.88
C PHE A 108 -6.45 -12.11 1.42
N GLU A 109 -6.20 -12.73 2.57
CA GLU A 109 -4.94 -12.77 3.31
C GLU A 109 -3.88 -13.72 2.70
N GLY A 110 -4.01 -14.12 1.44
CA GLY A 110 -3.19 -15.16 0.82
C GLY A 110 -2.07 -14.67 -0.09
N TYR A 111 -2.20 -13.49 -0.70
CA TYR A 111 -1.27 -13.09 -1.76
C TYR A 111 0.00 -12.43 -1.22
N PRO A 112 1.19 -12.94 -1.56
CA PRO A 112 2.45 -12.28 -1.26
C PRO A 112 2.48 -10.88 -1.89
N VAL A 113 2.90 -9.90 -1.09
CA VAL A 113 3.16 -8.53 -1.56
C VAL A 113 4.65 -8.28 -1.58
N ARG A 114 5.12 -7.64 -2.65
CA ARG A 114 6.46 -7.10 -2.77
C ARG A 114 6.41 -5.58 -2.78
N GLN A 115 7.36 -4.95 -2.11
CA GLN A 115 7.45 -3.50 -1.97
C GLN A 115 8.72 -3.01 -2.68
N VAL A 116 8.66 -1.81 -3.25
CA VAL A 116 9.82 -1.07 -3.74
C VAL A 116 9.74 0.34 -3.16
N LEU A 117 10.81 0.78 -2.52
CA LEU A 117 10.90 2.05 -1.81
C LEU A 117 12.10 2.83 -2.33
N TYR A 118 11.88 4.08 -2.69
CA TYR A 118 12.94 4.96 -3.17
C TYR A 118 12.65 6.41 -2.81
N ARG A 119 13.71 7.20 -2.65
CA ARG A 119 13.62 8.65 -2.50
C ARG A 119 13.94 9.33 -3.80
N ASP A 120 13.08 10.25 -4.24
CA ASP A 120 13.38 11.09 -5.39
C ASP A 120 14.42 12.17 -5.08
N ALA A 121 14.90 12.88 -6.11
CA ALA A 121 15.88 13.96 -5.97
C ALA A 121 15.42 15.13 -5.09
N ARG A 122 14.13 15.21 -4.74
CA ARG A 122 13.58 16.21 -3.80
C ARG A 122 13.45 15.66 -2.38
N GLY A 123 13.97 14.46 -2.12
CA GLY A 123 13.95 13.80 -0.81
C GLY A 123 12.60 13.16 -0.45
N ARG A 124 11.66 13.04 -1.40
CA ARG A 124 10.33 12.48 -1.12
C ARG A 124 10.32 10.98 -1.30
N THR A 125 9.69 10.26 -0.37
CA THR A 125 9.60 8.80 -0.42
C THR A 125 8.46 8.35 -1.31
N HIS A 126 8.77 7.40 -2.19
CA HIS A 126 7.80 6.68 -3.03
C HIS A 126 7.71 5.23 -2.57
N TRP A 127 6.49 4.70 -2.59
CA TRP A 127 6.15 3.36 -2.17
C TRP A 127 5.32 2.67 -3.24
N ASP A 128 5.97 1.75 -3.94
CA ASP A 128 5.36 0.90 -4.95
C ASP A 128 5.09 -0.48 -4.34
N ARG A 129 3.89 -1.02 -4.59
CA ARG A 129 3.51 -2.37 -4.16
C ARG A 129 3.11 -3.21 -5.35
N TYR A 130 3.62 -4.44 -5.36
CA TYR A 130 3.35 -5.49 -6.35
C TYR A 130 2.72 -6.68 -5.63
N ILE A 131 1.80 -7.36 -6.30
CA ILE A 131 1.09 -8.54 -5.82
C ILE A 131 1.34 -9.71 -6.78
N LEU A 132 1.54 -10.91 -6.25
CA LEU A 132 1.75 -12.11 -7.06
C LEU A 132 0.40 -12.72 -7.46
N ILE A 133 0.01 -12.59 -8.74
CA ILE A 133 -1.23 -13.17 -9.28
C ILE A 133 -0.86 -14.10 -10.45
N ASP A 134 -1.35 -15.33 -10.43
CA ASP A 134 -1.07 -16.33 -11.48
C ASP A 134 0.42 -16.45 -11.81
N ARG A 135 1.26 -16.53 -10.75
CA ARG A 135 2.73 -16.58 -10.82
C ARG A 135 3.41 -15.36 -11.46
N THR A 136 2.67 -14.28 -11.68
CA THR A 136 3.16 -13.02 -12.24
C THR A 136 3.04 -11.90 -11.22
N TRP A 137 4.15 -11.17 -10.98
CA TRP A 137 4.10 -9.96 -10.16
C TRP A 137 3.42 -8.84 -10.93
N GLN A 138 2.25 -8.44 -10.47
CA GLN A 138 1.47 -7.35 -11.04
C GLN A 138 1.55 -6.14 -10.12
N ARG A 139 1.62 -4.95 -10.71
CA ARG A 139 1.69 -3.71 -9.94
C ARG A 139 0.32 -3.40 -9.32
N PHE A 140 0.26 -3.33 -8.00
CA PHE A 140 -0.98 -3.16 -7.26
C PHE A 140 -1.23 -1.69 -6.89
N PHE A 141 -0.18 -0.97 -6.47
CA PHE A 141 -0.32 0.36 -5.91
C PHE A 141 0.99 1.15 -6.10
N ILE A 142 0.86 2.45 -6.38
CA ILE A 142 1.96 3.41 -6.38
C ILE A 142 1.48 4.62 -5.59
N ALA A 143 2.23 5.01 -4.57
CA ALA A 143 2.03 6.28 -3.92
C ALA A 143 3.34 6.95 -3.53
N ARG A 144 3.29 8.27 -3.45
CA ARG A 144 4.28 9.09 -2.76
C ARG A 144 3.74 9.46 -1.39
N LEU A 145 4.54 9.29 -0.35
CA LEU A 145 4.18 9.62 1.02
C LEU A 145 5.02 10.79 1.54
N GLU A 146 4.35 11.78 2.11
CA GLU A 146 4.97 12.95 2.72
C GLU A 146 4.39 13.18 4.12
N GLY A 147 5.27 13.26 5.12
CA GLY A 147 4.91 13.68 6.48
C GLY A 147 4.89 15.20 6.58
N GLN A 148 3.80 15.73 7.13
CA GLN A 148 3.66 17.12 7.52
C GLN A 148 3.15 17.18 8.96
N SER A 149 3.33 18.30 9.66
CA SER A 149 2.86 18.43 11.04
C SER A 149 1.38 18.04 11.15
N SER A 150 1.09 16.97 11.90
CA SER A 150 -0.25 16.37 12.10
C SER A 150 -0.91 15.73 10.88
N HIS A 151 -0.23 15.66 9.73
CA HIS A 151 -0.81 15.16 8.47
C HIS A 151 0.13 14.24 7.69
N VAL A 152 -0.46 13.31 6.96
CA VAL A 152 0.22 12.51 5.93
C VAL A 152 -0.41 12.82 4.60
N VAL A 153 0.40 13.21 3.61
CA VAL A 153 -0.06 13.36 2.23
C VAL A 153 0.35 12.12 1.44
N GLU A 154 -0.63 11.37 0.97
CA GLU A 154 -0.46 10.23 0.08
C GLU A 154 -0.89 10.63 -1.33
N THR A 155 0.06 10.67 -2.27
CA THR A 155 -0.23 11.04 -3.65
C THR A 155 -0.20 9.79 -4.54
N PHE A 156 -1.36 9.40 -5.03
CA PHE A 156 -1.53 8.30 -5.98
C PHE A 156 -1.25 8.80 -7.40
N VAL A 157 -0.78 7.93 -8.28
CA VAL A 157 -0.67 8.24 -9.70
C VAL A 157 -1.64 7.35 -10.48
N VAL A 158 -2.63 7.96 -11.11
CA VAL A 158 -3.65 7.26 -11.90
C VAL A 158 -3.67 7.91 -13.29
N TYR A 159 -3.34 7.15 -14.34
CA TYR A 159 -3.11 7.66 -15.72
C TYR A 159 -2.02 8.74 -15.84
N GLY A 160 -1.01 8.74 -14.97
CA GLY A 160 -0.01 9.81 -14.93
C GLY A 160 -0.53 11.11 -14.30
N ILE A 161 -1.78 11.14 -13.83
CA ILE A 161 -2.34 12.26 -13.08
C ILE A 161 -2.15 11.97 -11.58
N PRO A 162 -1.50 12.89 -10.82
CA PRO A 162 -1.35 12.73 -9.39
C PRO A 162 -2.64 13.10 -8.65
N PHE A 163 -3.10 12.20 -7.78
CA PHE A 163 -4.25 12.39 -6.88
C PHE A 163 -3.76 12.41 -5.44
N ALA A 164 -3.72 13.61 -4.85
CA ALA A 164 -3.32 13.78 -3.45
C ALA A 164 -4.49 13.49 -2.51
N LEU A 165 -4.26 12.61 -1.55
CA LEU A 165 -5.11 12.34 -0.39
C LEU A 165 -4.38 12.82 0.86
N THR A 166 -4.98 13.75 1.59
CA THR A 166 -4.39 14.27 2.83
C THR A 166 -5.11 13.65 4.01
N PHE A 167 -4.36 12.97 4.87
CA PHE A 167 -4.84 12.31 6.08
C PHE A 167 -4.41 13.09 7.31
N ARG A 168 -5.30 13.24 8.27
CA ARG A 168 -4.96 13.60 9.63
C ARG A 168 -4.49 12.35 10.35
N ALA A 169 -3.35 12.44 11.02
CA ALA A 169 -2.86 11.38 11.89
C ALA A 169 -3.30 11.63 13.34
N SER A 170 -3.76 10.57 13.99
CA SER A 170 -4.08 10.53 15.41
C SER A 170 -3.74 9.15 15.98
N VAL A 171 -3.78 9.01 17.29
CA VAL A 171 -3.68 7.73 17.97
C VAL A 171 -4.97 7.49 18.75
N GLU A 172 -5.56 6.31 18.59
CA GLU A 172 -6.78 5.89 19.28
C GLU A 172 -6.57 4.44 19.73
N ASP A 173 -6.71 4.14 21.02
CA ASP A 173 -6.56 2.79 21.58
C ASP A 173 -5.27 2.08 21.11
N ASP A 174 -4.12 2.76 21.21
CA ASP A 174 -2.79 2.34 20.75
C ASP A 174 -2.61 2.16 19.23
N ASP A 175 -3.66 2.37 18.42
CA ASP A 175 -3.60 2.31 16.96
C ASP A 175 -3.23 3.67 16.34
N LEU A 176 -2.38 3.67 15.31
CA LEU A 176 -2.26 4.81 14.39
C LEU A 176 -3.53 4.91 13.54
N VAL A 177 -4.23 6.04 13.64
CA VAL A 177 -5.40 6.33 12.80
C VAL A 177 -5.07 7.42 11.79
N LEU A 178 -5.22 7.11 10.51
CA LEU A 178 -5.12 8.06 9.40
C LEU A 178 -6.52 8.31 8.84
N SER A 179 -7.08 9.49 9.10
CA SER A 179 -8.41 9.87 8.62
C SER A 179 -8.32 10.89 7.50
N LEU A 180 -8.92 10.60 6.34
CA LEU A 180 -8.92 11.51 5.20
C LEU A 180 -9.54 12.85 5.60
N VAL A 181 -8.87 13.93 5.20
CA VAL A 181 -9.35 15.31 5.31
C VAL A 181 -9.72 15.77 3.90
N PRO A 182 -11.02 15.69 3.51
CA PRO A 182 -11.42 15.91 2.11
C PRO A 182 -11.08 17.32 1.62
N LYS A 183 -11.18 18.34 2.48
CA LYS A 183 -10.87 19.75 2.15
C LYS A 183 -9.41 20.00 1.73
N TRP A 184 -8.49 19.10 2.08
CA TRP A 184 -7.06 19.20 1.75
C TRP A 184 -6.62 18.13 0.76
N SER A 185 -7.58 17.39 0.22
CA SER A 185 -7.37 16.34 -0.77
C SER A 185 -7.77 16.85 -2.16
N SER A 186 -7.48 16.08 -3.20
CA SER A 186 -7.94 16.38 -4.55
C SER A 186 -9.46 16.52 -4.61
N PRO A 187 -10.03 17.34 -5.53
CA PRO A 187 -11.48 17.51 -5.65
C PRO A 187 -12.25 16.19 -5.83
N MET A 188 -11.64 15.19 -6.48
CA MET A 188 -12.20 13.85 -6.66
C MET A 188 -12.43 13.11 -5.34
N SER A 189 -11.73 13.50 -4.28
CA SER A 189 -11.77 12.89 -2.96
C SER A 189 -12.77 13.56 -2.01
N TRP A 190 -13.45 14.65 -2.43
CA TRP A 190 -14.34 15.41 -1.54
C TRP A 190 -15.47 14.53 -0.99
N PHE A 191 -16.02 13.65 -1.83
CA PHE A 191 -17.08 12.74 -1.42
C PHE A 191 -16.57 11.45 -0.78
N ALA A 192 -15.25 11.26 -0.71
CA ALA A 192 -14.66 10.07 -0.14
C ALA A 192 -14.57 10.18 1.39
N ARG A 193 -14.78 9.06 2.07
CA ARG A 193 -14.44 8.86 3.48
C ARG A 193 -13.45 7.71 3.52
N VAL A 194 -12.25 7.99 4.00
CA VAL A 194 -11.18 6.99 4.09
C VAL A 194 -10.57 7.05 5.47
N VAL A 195 -10.47 5.90 6.11
CA VAL A 195 -9.80 5.75 7.40
C VAL A 195 -8.89 4.54 7.33
N TYR A 196 -7.62 4.71 7.67
CA TYR A 196 -6.70 3.61 7.94
C TYR A 196 -6.45 3.51 9.45
N ARG A 197 -6.42 2.29 9.98
CA ARG A 197 -6.03 1.98 11.35
C ARG A 197 -4.89 0.98 11.33
N THR A 198 -3.74 1.34 11.86
CA THR A 198 -2.57 0.46 11.96
C THR A 198 -2.25 0.18 13.41
N GLY A 199 -2.21 -1.11 13.76
CA GLY A 199 -2.00 -1.60 15.11
C GLY A 199 -1.23 -2.91 15.12
N ILE A 200 -1.29 -3.61 16.25
CA ILE A 200 -0.65 -4.92 16.46
C ILE A 200 -1.71 -6.01 16.66
N SER A 201 -1.45 -7.17 16.06
CA SER A 201 -2.17 -8.41 16.34
C SER A 201 -1.18 -9.51 16.72
N GLU A 202 -1.69 -10.70 17.04
CA GLU A 202 -0.90 -11.91 17.31
C GLU A 202 0.06 -12.30 16.16
N HIS A 203 -0.17 -11.79 14.95
CA HIS A 203 0.62 -12.10 13.75
C HIS A 203 1.55 -10.95 13.29
N GLY A 204 1.64 -9.85 14.05
CA GLY A 204 2.51 -8.71 13.76
C GLY A 204 1.76 -7.39 13.56
N VAL A 205 2.29 -6.53 12.69
CA VAL A 205 1.66 -5.25 12.37
C VAL A 205 0.51 -5.48 11.40
N HIS A 206 -0.61 -4.81 11.63
CA HIS A 206 -1.77 -4.96 10.79
C HIS A 206 -2.44 -3.60 10.54
N THR A 207 -2.85 -3.35 9.30
CA THR A 207 -3.53 -2.13 8.87
C THR A 207 -4.89 -2.44 8.25
N ARG A 208 -5.98 -1.91 8.83
CA ARG A 208 -7.33 -1.91 8.23
C ARG A 208 -7.62 -0.57 7.58
N GLY A 209 -7.99 -0.57 6.31
CA GLY A 209 -8.56 0.59 5.62
C GLY A 209 -10.06 0.42 5.37
N ASP A 210 -10.84 1.48 5.56
CA ASP A 210 -12.23 1.56 5.12
C ASP A 210 -12.37 2.77 4.19
N PHE A 211 -12.64 2.51 2.92
CA PHE A 211 -12.80 3.48 1.85
C PHE A 211 -14.26 3.48 1.38
N ARG A 212 -14.89 4.65 1.39
CA ARG A 212 -16.29 4.82 1.00
C ARG A 212 -16.46 6.05 0.13
N VAL A 213 -17.25 5.95 -0.93
CA VAL A 213 -17.74 7.10 -1.70
C VAL A 213 -19.26 7.00 -1.76
N PRO A 214 -19.96 7.59 -0.77
CA PRO A 214 -21.40 7.37 -0.59
C PRO A 214 -22.26 7.74 -1.80
N ILE A 215 -21.89 8.81 -2.51
CA ILE A 215 -22.65 9.32 -3.67
C ILE A 215 -22.80 8.32 -4.82
N VAL A 216 -21.86 7.38 -4.94
CA VAL A 216 -21.85 6.33 -5.98
C VAL A 216 -21.98 4.94 -5.37
N GLY A 217 -22.29 4.84 -4.07
CA GLY A 217 -22.43 3.56 -3.37
C GLY A 217 -21.15 2.72 -3.32
N PHE A 218 -19.99 3.30 -3.59
CA PHE A 218 -18.71 2.58 -3.63
C PHE A 218 -18.18 2.33 -2.22
N ARG A 219 -17.80 1.09 -1.93
CA ARG A 219 -17.25 0.70 -0.63
C ARG A 219 -16.21 -0.39 -0.78
N VAL A 220 -15.04 -0.13 -0.20
CA VAL A 220 -13.89 -1.02 -0.21
C VAL A 220 -13.30 -1.03 1.18
N ARG A 221 -13.08 -2.22 1.74
CA ARG A 221 -12.27 -2.42 2.93
C ARG A 221 -10.95 -3.03 2.50
N THR A 222 -9.85 -2.54 3.04
CA THR A 222 -8.52 -3.09 2.80
C THR A 222 -7.95 -3.61 4.10
N GLU A 223 -7.15 -4.65 4.03
CA GLU A 223 -6.43 -5.18 5.16
C GLU A 223 -4.99 -5.48 4.73
N PHE A 224 -4.02 -5.10 5.55
CA PHE A 224 -2.61 -5.43 5.37
C PHE A 224 -2.12 -6.11 6.64
N ARG A 225 -1.34 -7.17 6.49
CA ARG A 225 -0.63 -7.82 7.58
C ARG A 225 0.84 -7.87 7.25
N ALA A 226 1.66 -7.48 8.22
CA ALA A 226 3.10 -7.42 8.10
C ALA A 226 3.69 -8.22 9.27
N SER A 227 4.20 -9.41 8.96
CA SER A 227 4.93 -10.23 9.93
C SER A 227 6.42 -10.02 9.77
N ARG A 228 7.17 -10.12 10.87
CA ARG A 228 8.64 -10.04 10.80
C ARG A 228 9.16 -11.20 9.95
N THR A 229 10.16 -10.89 9.13
CA THR A 229 10.97 -11.93 8.49
C THR A 229 11.80 -12.57 9.61
N GLU A 230 11.50 -13.81 10.01
CA GLU A 230 12.40 -14.54 10.92
C GLU A 230 13.80 -14.65 10.29
N PRO A 231 14.88 -14.46 11.07
CA PRO A 231 16.24 -14.64 10.60
C PRO A 231 16.56 -16.11 10.28
#